data_AF-A0A2T0FGH7-F1
#
_entry.id   AF-A0A2T0FGH7-F1
#
_cell.length_a   1.000
_cell.length_b   1.000
_cell.length_c   1.000
_cell.angle_alpha   90.00
_cell.angle_beta   90.00
_cell.angle_gamma   90.00
#
_symmetry.space_group_name_H-M   'P 1'
#
loop_
_entity.id
_entity.type
_entity.pdbx_description
1 polymer ?
#
loop_
_entity_poly.entity_id
_entity_poly.type
_entity_poly.pdbx_seq_one_letter_code
_entity_poly.pdbx_strand_id
1 'polypeptide(L)'
;MLKIIHHWWLAVLSAIVWWGMLIALLACWAAQGHPVYSWITDRNKTILFISDVAATNLQPIFISCSAVQGLLFVLALASERLLRHNGRLLPNNRRREKWCSICAIVCAFVGQLGILFVSIFNTRYFSSTHSDFLVVFIVFVGVSSLFSIYEYFYLDKHYRDYLSIRWSLGIKCTWFITELALAIAFASTHNKHVNVSAVLEWLVSFVYPFYTLIIAYDLWPAHKTAKGTYLNKSYPDPFSQTLPDEMPIKEAYDA
;
A
#
# COMPACT_ATOMS: atom_id res chain seq x y z
N MET A 1 -21.21 -4.34 -19.75
CA MET A 1 -20.60 -3.00 -19.89
C MET A 1 -20.59 -2.31 -18.52
N LEU A 2 -19.55 -2.50 -17.70
CA LEU A 2 -19.31 -1.66 -16.52
C LEU A 2 -18.48 -0.45 -16.97
N LYS A 3 -19.18 0.57 -17.49
CA LYS A 3 -18.57 1.88 -17.70
C LYS A 3 -18.43 2.54 -16.32
N ILE A 4 -17.18 2.82 -15.97
CA ILE A 4 -16.77 3.87 -15.03
C ILE A 4 -16.94 3.52 -13.54
N ILE A 5 -16.17 2.55 -13.05
CA ILE A 5 -15.51 2.76 -11.75
C ILE A 5 -14.10 3.20 -12.10
N HIS A 6 -13.78 4.45 -11.79
CA HIS A 6 -12.40 4.90 -11.91
C HIS A 6 -11.57 4.12 -10.91
N HIS A 7 -10.62 3.31 -11.38
CA HIS A 7 -9.86 2.37 -10.56
C HIS A 7 -9.16 3.03 -9.36
N TRP A 8 -8.86 4.32 -9.43
CA TRP A 8 -8.31 5.10 -8.31
C TRP A 8 -9.27 5.21 -7.10
N TRP A 9 -10.59 5.10 -7.30
CA TRP A 9 -11.57 5.06 -6.21
C TRP A 9 -11.41 3.85 -5.31
N LEU A 10 -10.88 2.73 -5.79
CA LEU A 10 -10.63 1.55 -4.96
C LEU A 10 -9.71 1.91 -3.79
N ALA A 11 -8.61 2.58 -4.11
CA ALA A 11 -7.64 3.05 -3.13
C ALA A 11 -8.19 4.15 -2.22
N VAL A 12 -8.95 5.12 -2.77
CA VAL A 12 -9.54 6.19 -1.95
C VAL A 12 -10.59 5.64 -0.98
N LEU A 13 -11.45 4.72 -1.42
CA LEU A 13 -12.45 4.09 -0.57
C LEU A 13 -11.80 3.24 0.52
N SER A 14 -10.71 2.53 0.21
CA SER A 14 -9.90 1.83 1.23
C SER A 14 -9.44 2.79 2.34
N ALA A 15 -8.89 3.95 1.98
CA ALA A 15 -8.48 4.96 2.96
C ALA A 15 -9.64 5.50 3.79
N ILE A 16 -10.76 5.85 3.14
CA ILE A 16 -11.95 6.39 3.81
C ILE A 16 -12.53 5.40 4.80
N VAL A 17 -12.65 4.12 4.41
CA VAL A 17 -13.17 3.07 5.30
C VAL A 17 -12.28 2.89 6.52
N TRP A 18 -10.95 2.89 6.33
CA TRP A 18 -10.01 2.75 7.43
C TRP A 18 -10.02 3.95 8.39
N TRP A 19 -9.90 5.18 7.88
CA TRP A 19 -9.96 6.36 8.74
C TRP A 19 -11.32 6.53 9.39
N GLY A 20 -12.40 6.24 8.67
CA GLY A 20 -13.75 6.24 9.21
C GLY A 20 -13.89 5.27 10.39
N MET A 21 -13.32 4.07 10.27
CA MET A 21 -13.24 3.09 11.36
C MET A 21 -12.46 3.62 12.56
N LEU A 22 -11.26 4.16 12.36
CA LEU A 22 -10.45 4.72 13.47
C LEU A 22 -11.16 5.86 14.19
N ILE A 23 -11.76 6.78 13.43
CA ILE A 23 -12.52 7.91 13.97
C ILE A 23 -13.75 7.40 14.73
N ALA A 24 -14.47 6.41 14.20
CA ALA A 24 -15.62 5.81 14.87
C ALA A 24 -15.23 5.15 16.21
N LEU A 25 -14.13 4.39 16.23
CA LEU A 25 -13.61 3.79 17.46
C LEU A 25 -13.30 4.87 18.51
N LEU A 26 -12.60 5.93 18.11
CA LEU A 26 -12.23 7.03 19.00
C LEU A 26 -13.48 7.80 19.50
N ALA A 27 -14.42 8.10 18.61
CA ALA A 27 -15.64 8.83 18.95
C ALA A 27 -16.54 8.03 19.89
N CYS A 28 -16.71 6.72 19.66
CA CYS A 28 -17.48 5.85 20.54
C CYS A 28 -16.83 5.71 21.90
N TRP A 29 -15.50 5.58 21.96
CA TRP A 29 -14.77 5.54 23.24
C TRP A 29 -14.87 6.86 24.02
N ALA A 30 -14.73 8.00 23.34
CA ALA A 30 -14.89 9.32 23.96
C ALA A 30 -16.33 9.54 24.47
N ALA A 31 -17.34 9.12 23.71
CA ALA A 31 -18.76 9.20 24.10
C ALA A 31 -19.09 8.35 25.34
N GLN A 32 -18.32 7.30 25.61
CA GLN A 32 -18.43 6.47 26.82
C GLN A 32 -17.76 7.10 28.05
N GLY A 33 -17.13 8.27 27.91
CA GLY A 33 -16.43 8.94 29.01
C GLY A 33 -15.00 8.46 29.23
N HIS A 34 -14.32 7.98 28.17
CA HIS A 34 -12.92 7.54 28.21
C HIS A 34 -12.67 6.37 29.19
N PRO A 35 -13.47 5.28 29.14
CA PRO A 35 -13.32 4.18 30.09
C PRO A 35 -11.99 3.46 29.91
N VAL A 36 -11.42 2.98 31.02
CA VAL A 36 -10.37 1.95 31.03
C VAL A 36 -11.04 0.61 31.34
N TYR A 37 -10.80 -0.40 30.51
CA TYR A 37 -11.54 -1.66 30.57
C TYR A 37 -11.02 -2.63 31.64
N SER A 38 -11.91 -3.45 32.20
CA SER A 38 -11.62 -4.31 33.36
C SER A 38 -10.60 -5.44 33.10
N TRP A 39 -10.41 -5.87 31.86
CA TRP A 39 -9.42 -6.88 31.49
C TRP A 39 -8.00 -6.30 31.31
N ILE A 40 -7.85 -4.99 31.42
CA ILE A 40 -6.55 -4.32 31.37
C ILE A 40 -5.93 -4.37 32.77
N THR A 41 -4.91 -5.23 32.93
CA THR A 41 -4.24 -5.48 34.22
C THR A 41 -3.13 -4.47 34.54
N ASP A 42 -2.57 -3.80 33.53
CA ASP A 42 -1.54 -2.78 33.74
C ASP A 42 -2.16 -1.47 34.25
N ARG A 43 -1.92 -1.16 35.53
CA ARG A 43 -2.41 0.05 36.18
C ARG A 43 -1.76 1.34 35.66
N ASN A 44 -0.61 1.24 35.00
CA ASN A 44 0.06 2.40 34.41
C ASN A 44 -0.51 2.78 33.05
N LYS A 45 -1.40 1.95 32.48
CA LYS A 45 -2.02 2.16 31.18
C LYS A 45 -3.20 3.12 31.29
N THR A 46 -2.97 4.36 30.88
CA THR A 46 -3.96 5.44 30.84
C THR A 46 -4.44 5.72 29.42
N ILE A 47 -3.61 5.44 28.42
CA ILE A 47 -3.94 5.55 27.00
C ILE A 47 -4.19 4.15 26.45
N LEU A 48 -5.35 3.94 25.83
CA LEU A 48 -5.74 2.66 25.25
C LEU A 48 -5.19 2.48 23.84
N PHE A 49 -4.82 1.25 23.52
CA PHE A 49 -4.53 0.83 22.16
C PHE A 49 -5.83 0.83 21.35
N ILE A 50 -5.74 1.05 20.04
CA ILE A 50 -6.86 0.86 19.10
C ILE A 50 -7.45 -0.53 19.29
N SER A 51 -6.57 -1.52 19.43
CA SER A 51 -6.93 -2.91 19.60
C SER A 51 -7.71 -3.18 20.90
N ASP A 52 -7.48 -2.43 21.98
CA ASP A 52 -8.29 -2.52 23.21
C ASP A 52 -9.70 -1.96 23.01
N VAL A 53 -9.81 -0.79 22.36
CA VAL A 53 -11.09 -0.14 22.07
C VAL A 53 -11.91 -1.02 21.11
N ALA A 54 -11.25 -1.60 20.11
CA ALA A 54 -11.86 -2.51 19.17
C ALA A 54 -12.25 -3.87 19.79
N ALA A 55 -11.70 -4.27 20.93
CA ALA A 55 -12.06 -5.51 21.63
C ALA A 55 -13.39 -5.44 22.42
N THR A 56 -14.12 -4.34 22.29
CA THR A 56 -15.42 -4.10 22.95
C THR A 56 -16.59 -4.50 22.05
N ASN A 57 -17.79 -3.95 22.33
CA ASN A 57 -18.93 -4.05 21.42
C ASN A 57 -18.69 -3.41 20.03
N LEU A 58 -17.56 -2.70 19.85
CA LEU A 58 -17.13 -2.13 18.58
C LEU A 58 -16.40 -3.11 17.66
N GLN A 59 -16.09 -4.33 18.12
CA GLN A 59 -15.39 -5.34 17.32
C GLN A 59 -16.03 -5.60 15.94
N PRO A 60 -17.37 -5.66 15.77
CA PRO A 60 -17.98 -5.85 14.46
C PRO A 60 -17.64 -4.74 13.45
N ILE A 61 -17.48 -3.49 13.91
CA ILE A 61 -17.05 -2.38 13.06
C ILE A 61 -15.58 -2.60 12.65
N PHE A 62 -14.73 -2.98 13.60
CA PHE A 62 -13.32 -3.25 13.31
C PHE A 62 -13.15 -4.39 12.29
N ILE A 63 -13.93 -5.48 12.41
CA ILE A 63 -13.90 -6.62 11.47
C ILE A 63 -14.40 -6.21 10.08
N SER A 64 -15.59 -5.60 10.01
CA SER A 64 -16.21 -5.25 8.72
C SER A 64 -15.38 -4.22 7.94
N CYS A 65 -14.90 -3.17 8.60
CA CYS A 65 -14.08 -2.14 7.96
C CYS A 65 -12.68 -2.67 7.58
N SER A 66 -12.05 -3.52 8.40
CA SER A 66 -10.78 -4.15 8.05
C SER A 66 -10.91 -5.07 6.83
N ALA A 67 -11.98 -5.86 6.75
CA ALA A 67 -12.27 -6.71 5.59
C ALA A 67 -12.48 -5.90 4.31
N VAL A 68 -13.34 -4.87 4.37
CA VAL A 68 -13.67 -4.03 3.21
C VAL A 68 -12.45 -3.26 2.73
N GLN A 69 -11.71 -2.60 3.63
CA GLN A 69 -10.55 -1.84 3.20
C GLN A 69 -9.48 -2.77 2.63
N GLY A 70 -9.20 -3.91 3.28
CA GLY A 70 -8.16 -4.82 2.84
C GLY A 70 -8.44 -5.40 1.44
N LEU A 71 -9.70 -5.71 1.16
CA LEU A 71 -10.14 -6.10 -0.18
C LEU A 71 -9.87 -4.98 -1.20
N LEU A 72 -10.30 -3.76 -0.89
CA LEU A 72 -10.13 -2.60 -1.77
C LEU A 72 -8.65 -2.26 -2.02
N PHE A 73 -7.79 -2.39 -1.00
CA PHE A 73 -6.34 -2.23 -1.10
C PHE A 73 -5.76 -3.21 -2.12
N VAL A 74 -6.03 -4.51 -1.96
CA VAL A 74 -5.50 -5.55 -2.87
C VAL A 74 -6.00 -5.33 -4.29
N LEU A 75 -7.28 -4.99 -4.45
CA LEU A 75 -7.87 -4.68 -5.75
C LEU A 75 -7.24 -3.43 -6.40
N ALA A 76 -6.82 -2.43 -5.61
CA ALA A 76 -6.12 -1.26 -6.13
C ALA A 76 -4.75 -1.63 -6.73
N LEU A 77 -3.94 -2.43 -6.02
CA LEU A 77 -2.66 -2.94 -6.55
C LEU A 77 -2.86 -3.86 -7.77
N ALA A 78 -3.85 -4.75 -7.72
CA ALA A 78 -4.19 -5.60 -8.86
C ALA A 78 -4.62 -4.77 -10.09
N SER A 79 -5.40 -3.72 -9.86
CA SER A 79 -5.82 -2.78 -10.90
C SER A 79 -4.62 -2.06 -11.51
N GLU A 80 -3.64 -1.63 -10.72
CA GLU A 80 -2.44 -1.00 -11.24
C GLU A 80 -1.71 -1.92 -12.21
N ARG A 81 -1.47 -3.18 -11.80
CA ARG A 81 -0.82 -4.18 -12.64
C ARG A 81 -1.59 -4.44 -13.93
N LEU A 82 -2.91 -4.57 -13.85
CA LEU A 82 -3.79 -4.80 -15.01
C LEU A 82 -3.81 -3.60 -15.96
N LEU A 83 -3.83 -2.37 -15.44
CA LEU A 83 -3.83 -1.15 -16.25
C LEU A 83 -2.49 -0.94 -16.94
N ARG A 84 -1.36 -1.27 -16.28
CA ARG A 84 -0.04 -1.31 -16.92
C ARG A 84 0.04 -2.37 -18.01
N HIS A 85 -0.49 -3.57 -17.76
CA HIS A 85 -0.55 -4.64 -18.77
C HIS A 85 -1.36 -4.22 -20.00
N ASN A 86 -2.47 -3.53 -19.79
CA ASN A 86 -3.36 -3.05 -20.85
C ASN A 86 -2.85 -1.78 -21.56
N GLY A 87 -1.67 -1.25 -21.20
CA GLY A 87 -1.13 -0.03 -21.80
C GLY A 87 -1.91 1.24 -21.47
N ARG A 88 -2.71 1.23 -20.39
CA ARG A 88 -3.42 2.42 -19.86
C ARG A 88 -2.57 3.20 -18.85
N LEU A 89 -1.57 2.54 -18.29
CA LEU A 89 -0.47 3.13 -17.53
C LEU A 89 0.84 2.81 -18.25
N LEU A 90 1.92 3.50 -17.88
CA LEU A 90 3.26 3.23 -18.39
C LEU A 90 3.62 1.73 -18.18
N PRO A 91 3.87 0.98 -19.27
CA PRO A 91 3.97 -0.47 -19.20
C PRO A 91 5.28 -0.90 -18.55
N ASN A 92 5.24 -2.06 -17.89
CA ASN A 92 6.44 -2.71 -17.39
C ASN A 92 7.21 -3.34 -18.55
N ASN A 93 8.42 -2.84 -18.82
CA ASN A 93 9.24 -3.33 -19.94
C ASN A 93 10.08 -4.54 -19.55
N ARG A 94 10.49 -4.65 -18.29
CA ARG A 94 11.35 -5.74 -17.81
C ARG A 94 10.53 -6.83 -17.11
N ARG A 95 10.98 -8.08 -17.21
CA ARG A 95 10.40 -9.21 -16.44
C ARG A 95 10.46 -8.95 -14.93
N ARG A 96 11.52 -8.30 -14.44
CA ARG A 96 11.71 -7.98 -13.02
C ARG A 96 10.59 -7.08 -12.48
N GLU A 97 10.25 -6.01 -13.18
CA GLU A 97 9.15 -5.10 -12.81
C GLU A 97 7.81 -5.85 -12.67
N LYS A 98 7.51 -6.76 -13.62
CA LYS A 98 6.31 -7.58 -13.59
C LYS A 98 6.27 -8.50 -12.35
N TRP A 99 7.39 -9.14 -12.03
CA TRP A 99 7.50 -9.99 -10.84
C TRP A 99 7.38 -9.18 -9.55
N CYS A 100 8.00 -8.00 -9.47
CA CYS A 100 7.86 -7.13 -8.30
C CYS A 100 6.41 -6.73 -8.07
N SER A 101 5.68 -6.37 -9.11
CA SER A 101 4.26 -6.05 -9.01
C SER A 101 3.42 -7.26 -8.55
N ILE A 102 3.71 -8.46 -9.04
CA ILE A 102 3.04 -9.70 -8.59
C ILE A 102 3.36 -10.00 -7.12
N CYS A 103 4.64 -9.92 -6.72
CA CYS A 103 5.05 -10.10 -5.33
C CYS A 103 4.41 -9.06 -4.41
N ALA A 104 4.32 -7.80 -4.84
CA ALA A 104 3.64 -6.74 -4.10
C ALA A 104 2.17 -7.10 -3.84
N ILE A 105 1.45 -7.61 -4.85
CA ILE A 105 0.04 -8.02 -4.70
C ILE A 105 -0.09 -9.22 -3.76
N VAL A 106 0.75 -10.26 -3.92
CA VAL A 106 0.70 -11.46 -3.06
C VAL A 106 1.01 -11.10 -1.61
N CYS A 107 2.07 -10.31 -1.37
CA CYS A 107 2.41 -9.86 -0.03
C CYS A 107 1.31 -8.98 0.56
N ALA A 108 0.72 -8.06 -0.22
CA ALA A 108 -0.41 -7.27 0.25
C ALA A 108 -1.57 -8.16 0.66
N PHE A 109 -1.93 -9.17 -0.14
CA PHE A 109 -3.01 -10.10 0.18
C PHE A 109 -2.79 -10.80 1.53
N VAL A 110 -1.58 -11.33 1.76
CA VAL A 110 -1.23 -11.95 3.06
C VAL A 110 -1.29 -10.93 4.20
N GLY A 111 -0.75 -9.72 4.00
CA GLY A 111 -0.82 -8.65 4.99
C GLY A 111 -2.26 -8.25 5.34
N GLN A 112 -3.14 -8.14 4.34
CA GLN A 112 -4.55 -7.78 4.54
C GLN A 112 -5.35 -8.89 5.22
N LEU A 113 -5.00 -10.17 5.00
CA LEU A 113 -5.51 -11.26 5.84
C LEU A 113 -5.02 -11.13 7.29
N GLY A 114 -3.77 -10.69 7.49
CA GLY A 114 -3.22 -10.36 8.79
C GLY A 114 -4.10 -9.37 9.56
N ILE A 115 -4.40 -8.19 9.00
CA ILE A 115 -5.23 -7.19 9.70
C ILE A 115 -6.68 -7.66 9.90
N LEU A 116 -7.23 -8.45 8.98
CA LEU A 116 -8.52 -9.09 9.18
C LEU A 116 -8.48 -10.03 10.40
N PHE A 117 -7.44 -10.86 10.54
CA PHE A 117 -7.30 -11.74 11.70
C PHE A 117 -7.00 -10.98 13.00
N VAL A 118 -6.24 -9.88 12.96
CA VAL A 118 -6.09 -8.94 14.09
C VAL A 118 -7.45 -8.44 14.58
N SER A 119 -8.38 -8.17 13.66
CA SER A 119 -9.74 -7.72 14.02
C SER A 119 -10.64 -8.83 14.61
N ILE A 120 -10.41 -10.09 14.23
CA ILE A 120 -11.18 -11.25 14.72
C ILE A 120 -10.63 -11.74 16.07
N PHE A 121 -9.32 -11.95 16.16
CA PHE A 121 -8.64 -12.36 17.38
C PHE A 121 -8.32 -11.14 18.22
N ASN A 122 -9.29 -10.70 19.04
CA ASN A 122 -9.15 -9.49 19.84
C ASN A 122 -8.19 -9.65 21.03
N THR A 123 -7.76 -8.50 21.59
CA THR A 123 -6.82 -8.46 22.72
C THR A 123 -7.41 -8.97 24.03
N ARG A 124 -8.74 -9.06 24.15
CA ARG A 124 -9.41 -9.52 25.37
C ARG A 124 -9.31 -11.03 25.56
N TYR A 125 -9.51 -11.82 24.49
CA TYR A 125 -9.55 -13.28 24.57
C TYR A 125 -8.34 -13.96 23.90
N PHE A 126 -7.71 -13.31 22.93
CA PHE A 126 -6.68 -13.91 22.07
C PHE A 126 -5.44 -13.00 21.90
N SER A 127 -4.96 -12.38 22.98
CA SER A 127 -3.89 -11.38 22.95
C SER A 127 -2.59 -11.84 22.26
N SER A 128 -2.14 -13.08 22.49
CA SER A 128 -0.94 -13.61 21.81
C SER A 128 -1.16 -13.74 20.30
N THR A 129 -2.28 -14.36 19.90
CA THR A 129 -2.65 -14.55 18.49
C THR A 129 -2.86 -13.22 17.77
N HIS A 130 -3.44 -12.23 18.46
CA HIS A 130 -3.58 -10.87 17.97
C HIS A 130 -2.22 -10.27 17.59
N SER A 131 -1.25 -10.36 18.50
CA SER A 131 0.10 -9.85 18.26
C SER A 131 0.82 -10.57 17.13
N ASP A 132 0.65 -11.89 17.02
CA ASP A 132 1.23 -12.67 15.92
C ASP A 132 0.71 -12.20 14.55
N PHE A 133 -0.61 -12.01 14.41
CA PHE A 133 -1.20 -11.49 13.18
C PHE A 133 -0.88 -10.02 12.92
N LEU A 134 -0.66 -9.22 13.97
CA LEU A 134 -0.19 -7.84 13.84
C LEU A 134 1.20 -7.79 13.20
N VAL A 135 2.11 -8.68 13.63
CA VAL A 135 3.43 -8.82 13.02
C VAL A 135 3.32 -9.24 11.55
N VAL A 136 2.45 -10.23 11.25
CA VAL A 136 2.18 -10.64 9.86
C VAL A 136 1.71 -9.47 9.01
N PHE A 137 0.75 -8.68 9.50
CA PHE A 137 0.24 -7.49 8.80
C PHE A 137 1.37 -6.49 8.50
N ILE A 138 2.12 -6.07 9.52
CA ILE A 138 3.17 -5.04 9.38
C ILE A 138 4.26 -5.52 8.41
N VAL A 139 4.75 -6.75 8.58
CA VAL A 139 5.84 -7.28 7.75
C VAL A 139 5.41 -7.43 6.30
N PHE A 140 4.25 -8.04 6.03
CA PHE A 140 3.84 -8.32 4.65
C PHE A 140 3.36 -7.07 3.91
N VAL A 141 2.74 -6.10 4.58
CA VAL A 141 2.46 -4.78 3.99
C VAL A 141 3.76 -4.03 3.72
N GLY A 142 4.71 -4.05 4.66
CA GLY A 142 6.03 -3.43 4.48
C GLY A 142 6.76 -4.01 3.28
N VAL A 143 6.86 -5.34 3.17
CA VAL A 143 7.47 -6.03 2.02
C VAL A 143 6.71 -5.75 0.71
N SER A 144 5.37 -5.72 0.75
CA SER A 144 4.56 -5.32 -0.42
C SER A 144 4.93 -3.92 -0.92
N SER A 145 5.05 -2.96 -0.01
CA SER A 145 5.41 -1.59 -0.34
C SER A 145 6.86 -1.46 -0.86
N LEU A 146 7.80 -2.26 -0.34
CA LEU A 146 9.16 -2.33 -0.87
C LEU A 146 9.18 -2.82 -2.32
N PHE A 147 8.41 -3.86 -2.65
CA PHE A 147 8.29 -4.32 -4.04
C PHE A 147 7.66 -3.27 -4.95
N SER A 148 6.66 -2.52 -4.46
CA SER A 148 6.09 -1.39 -5.20
C SER A 148 7.11 -0.27 -5.41
N ILE A 149 7.88 0.12 -4.39
CA ILE A 149 8.97 1.11 -4.51
C ILE A 149 10.01 0.64 -5.54
N TYR A 150 10.39 -0.63 -5.48
CA TYR A 150 11.38 -1.19 -6.40
C TYR A 150 10.87 -1.24 -7.84
N GLU A 151 9.59 -1.53 -8.07
CA GLU A 151 8.95 -1.40 -9.38
C GLU A 151 9.04 0.06 -9.89
N TYR A 152 8.66 1.04 -9.06
CA TYR A 152 8.68 2.45 -9.42
C TYR A 152 10.10 2.99 -9.65
N PHE A 153 11.10 2.48 -8.95
CA PHE A 153 12.50 2.82 -9.17
C PHE A 153 12.96 2.47 -10.58
N TYR A 154 12.62 1.28 -11.09
CA TYR A 154 12.94 0.93 -12.48
C TYR A 154 12.09 1.69 -13.49
N LEU A 155 10.81 1.94 -13.18
CA LEU A 155 9.95 2.75 -14.03
C LEU A 155 10.50 4.18 -14.16
N ASP A 156 10.97 4.82 -13.10
CA ASP A 156 11.61 6.14 -13.18
C ASP A 156 12.88 6.11 -14.04
N LYS A 157 13.72 5.07 -13.86
CA LYS A 157 14.94 4.94 -14.66
C LYS A 157 14.65 4.85 -16.16
N HIS A 158 13.52 4.23 -16.54
CA HIS A 158 13.12 4.05 -17.93
C HIS A 158 12.33 5.24 -18.48
N TYR A 159 11.41 5.80 -17.69
CA TYR A 159 10.52 6.89 -18.06
C TYR A 159 10.93 8.21 -17.39
N ARG A 160 12.20 8.61 -17.57
CA ARG A 160 12.82 9.77 -16.89
C ARG A 160 12.09 11.09 -17.12
N ASP A 161 11.39 11.22 -18.24
CA ASP A 161 10.66 12.44 -18.62
C ASP A 161 9.31 12.57 -17.89
N TYR A 162 8.84 11.50 -17.24
CA TYR A 162 7.55 11.48 -16.56
C TYR A 162 7.72 11.80 -15.07
N LEU A 163 7.63 13.10 -14.75
CA LEU A 163 7.69 13.61 -13.38
C LEU A 163 6.69 12.93 -12.44
N SER A 164 5.54 12.46 -12.93
CA SER A 164 4.55 11.77 -12.11
C SER A 164 5.11 10.50 -11.46
N ILE A 165 5.94 9.73 -12.17
CA ILE A 165 6.58 8.51 -11.63
C ILE A 165 7.62 8.88 -10.57
N ARG A 166 8.42 9.93 -10.81
CA ARG A 166 9.41 10.46 -9.85
C ARG A 166 8.78 10.90 -8.54
N TRP A 167 7.73 11.72 -8.64
CA TRP A 167 6.99 12.18 -7.47
C TRP A 167 6.39 11.01 -6.71
N SER A 168 5.76 10.06 -7.41
CA SER A 168 5.21 8.88 -6.78
C SER A 168 6.28 8.06 -6.04
N LEU A 169 7.42 7.81 -6.68
CA LEU A 169 8.55 7.11 -6.05
C LEU A 169 9.03 7.83 -4.78
N GLY A 170 9.23 9.14 -4.85
CA GLY A 170 9.68 9.94 -3.71
C GLY A 170 8.69 9.92 -2.54
N ILE A 171 7.39 10.03 -2.83
CA ILE A 171 6.34 9.99 -1.79
C ILE A 171 6.24 8.57 -1.19
N LYS A 172 6.35 7.50 -1.99
CA LYS A 172 6.39 6.12 -1.48
C LYS A 172 7.59 5.89 -0.56
N CYS A 173 8.79 6.31 -0.96
CA CYS A 173 9.98 6.19 -0.12
C CYS A 173 9.82 6.96 1.20
N THR A 174 9.27 8.18 1.13
CA THR A 174 9.04 9.02 2.32
C THR A 174 8.04 8.35 3.26
N TRP A 175 6.92 7.85 2.74
CA TRP A 175 5.93 7.13 3.51
C TRP A 175 6.52 5.87 4.14
N PHE A 176 7.24 5.05 3.36
CA PHE A 176 7.84 3.81 3.85
C PHE A 176 8.87 4.05 4.97
N ILE A 177 9.74 5.04 4.83
CA ILE A 177 10.72 5.39 5.87
C ILE A 177 10.00 5.87 7.13
N THR A 178 8.95 6.68 6.98
CA THR A 178 8.16 7.19 8.11
C THR A 178 7.48 6.04 8.85
N GLU A 179 6.77 5.16 8.14
CA GLU A 179 6.12 3.98 8.72
C GLU A 179 7.12 3.02 9.37
N LEU A 180 8.25 2.75 8.71
CA LEU A 180 9.29 1.90 9.27
C LEU A 180 9.83 2.48 10.59
N ALA A 181 10.08 3.79 10.64
CA ALA A 181 10.55 4.46 11.85
C ALA A 181 9.49 4.39 12.98
N LEU A 182 8.22 4.65 12.65
CA LEU A 182 7.12 4.57 13.60
C LEU A 182 6.88 3.14 14.10
N ALA A 183 6.95 2.14 13.23
CA ALA A 183 6.80 0.73 13.59
C ALA A 183 7.94 0.24 14.49
N ILE A 184 9.19 0.65 14.22
CA ILE A 184 10.33 0.35 15.10
C ILE A 184 10.14 1.03 16.46
N ALA A 185 9.73 2.29 16.49
CA ALA A 185 9.44 3.00 17.74
C ALA A 185 8.33 2.31 18.54
N PHE A 186 7.24 1.90 17.88
CA PHE A 186 6.13 1.16 18.47
C PHE A 186 6.60 -0.15 19.08
N ALA A 187 7.34 -0.97 18.32
CA ALA A 187 7.86 -2.25 18.79
C ALA A 187 8.85 -2.08 19.97
N SER A 188 9.70 -1.05 19.93
CA SER A 188 10.70 -0.79 20.97
C SER A 188 10.10 -0.36 22.31
N THR A 189 8.92 0.29 22.27
CA THR A 189 8.23 0.84 23.44
C THR A 189 7.16 -0.09 24.01
N HIS A 190 6.71 -1.09 23.24
CA HIS A 190 5.56 -1.94 23.55
C HIS A 190 5.56 -2.52 24.97
N ASN A 191 6.71 -3.04 25.44
CA ASN A 191 6.83 -3.67 26.76
C ASN A 191 7.37 -2.75 27.86
N LYS A 192 7.81 -1.52 27.53
CA LYS A 192 8.51 -0.62 28.46
C LYS A 192 7.72 0.64 28.78
N HIS A 193 7.05 1.19 27.77
CA HIS A 193 6.36 2.47 27.83
C HIS A 193 4.98 2.33 27.18
N VAL A 194 4.07 1.66 27.89
CA VAL A 194 2.78 1.21 27.35
C VAL A 194 1.92 2.36 26.81
N ASN A 195 1.86 3.50 27.51
CA ASN A 195 1.13 4.69 27.03
C ASN A 195 1.76 5.27 25.76
N VAL A 196 3.10 5.28 25.67
CA VAL A 196 3.81 5.75 24.46
C VAL A 196 3.54 4.80 23.30
N SER A 197 3.56 3.49 23.54
CA SER A 197 3.25 2.49 22.54
C SER A 197 1.80 2.60 22.05
N ALA A 198 0.84 2.88 22.94
CA ALA A 198 -0.55 3.13 22.55
C ALA A 198 -0.67 4.36 21.63
N VAL A 199 0.00 5.48 21.95
CA VAL A 199 0.05 6.67 21.07
C VAL A 199 0.66 6.33 19.72
N LEU A 200 1.74 5.56 19.70
CA LEU A 200 2.41 5.15 18.46
C LEU A 200 1.55 4.21 17.61
N GLU A 201 0.77 3.32 18.21
CA GLU A 201 -0.18 2.46 17.47
C GLU A 201 -1.24 3.31 16.75
N TRP A 202 -1.81 4.30 17.45
CA TRP A 202 -2.74 5.26 16.84
C TRP A 202 -2.09 6.03 15.71
N LEU A 203 -0.87 6.55 15.94
CA LEU A 203 -0.14 7.33 14.95
C LEU A 203 0.17 6.51 13.69
N VAL A 204 0.76 5.32 13.83
CA VAL A 204 1.01 4.37 12.73
C VAL A 204 -0.29 4.08 11.98
N SER A 205 -1.37 3.80 12.70
CA SER A 205 -2.66 3.47 12.08
C SER A 205 -3.27 4.64 11.31
N PHE A 206 -3.07 5.89 11.74
CA PHE A 206 -3.52 7.06 10.99
C PHE A 206 -2.64 7.37 9.77
N VAL A 207 -1.35 7.05 9.82
CA VAL A 207 -0.41 7.27 8.70
C VAL A 207 -0.56 6.18 7.61
N TYR A 208 -0.94 4.96 8.01
CA TYR A 208 -1.06 3.81 7.12
C TYR A 208 -1.87 4.06 5.82
N PRO A 209 -3.07 4.67 5.85
CA PRO A 209 -3.88 4.87 4.64
C PRO A 209 -3.26 5.80 3.61
N PHE A 210 -2.30 6.65 3.97
CA PHE A 210 -1.62 7.49 2.99
C PHE A 210 -0.97 6.64 1.88
N TYR A 211 -0.53 5.41 2.17
CA TYR A 211 -0.05 4.50 1.12
C TYR A 211 -1.10 4.19 0.07
N THR A 212 -2.34 3.92 0.49
CA THR A 212 -3.44 3.69 -0.45
C THR A 212 -3.73 4.95 -1.26
N LEU A 213 -3.65 6.14 -0.66
CA LEU A 213 -3.77 7.40 -1.42
C LEU A 213 -2.64 7.61 -2.44
N ILE A 214 -1.42 7.14 -2.16
CA ILE A 214 -0.33 7.12 -3.14
C ILE A 214 -0.69 6.19 -4.31
N ILE A 215 -1.26 5.01 -4.04
CA ILE A 215 -1.76 4.11 -5.10
C ILE A 215 -2.90 4.78 -5.88
N ALA A 216 -3.77 5.55 -5.25
CA ALA A 216 -4.80 6.32 -5.96
C ALA A 216 -4.18 7.35 -6.93
N TYR A 217 -3.13 8.06 -6.48
CA TYR A 217 -2.36 8.97 -7.33
C TYR A 217 -1.77 8.26 -8.55
N ASP A 218 -1.25 7.05 -8.36
CA ASP A 218 -0.68 6.22 -9.43
C ASP A 218 -1.71 5.75 -10.46
N LEU A 219 -2.93 5.47 -9.99
CA LEU A 219 -4.05 5.03 -10.83
C LEU A 219 -4.74 6.18 -11.56
N TRP A 220 -4.54 7.42 -11.10
CA TRP A 220 -5.21 8.60 -11.64
C TRP A 220 -5.05 8.79 -13.16
N PRO A 221 -3.85 8.64 -13.76
CA PRO A 221 -3.65 8.84 -15.21
C PRO A 221 -4.47 7.85 -16.07
N ALA A 222 -4.83 6.68 -15.54
CA ALA A 222 -5.59 5.68 -16.27
C ALA A 222 -7.00 6.16 -16.64
N HIS A 223 -7.56 7.15 -15.93
CA HIS A 223 -8.87 7.73 -16.27
C HIS A 223 -8.84 8.38 -17.65
N LYS A 224 -7.75 9.07 -18.00
CA LYS A 224 -7.61 9.82 -19.26
C LYS A 224 -7.01 8.99 -20.39
N THR A 225 -6.58 7.76 -20.10
CA THR A 225 -5.83 6.93 -21.04
C THR A 225 -6.66 5.75 -21.55
N ALA A 226 -6.76 5.62 -22.88
CA ALA A 226 -7.43 4.51 -23.53
C ALA A 226 -6.57 3.23 -23.50
N LYS A 227 -7.19 2.07 -23.72
CA LYS A 227 -6.45 0.80 -23.79
C LYS A 227 -5.46 0.83 -24.96
N GLY A 228 -4.23 0.39 -24.73
CA GLY A 228 -3.17 0.33 -25.75
C GLY A 228 -2.43 1.63 -26.02
N THR A 229 -2.79 2.77 -25.39
CA THR A 229 -2.15 4.06 -25.66
C THR A 229 -0.63 4.02 -25.47
N TYR A 230 -0.15 3.39 -24.40
CA TYR A 230 1.30 3.27 -24.14
C TYR A 230 1.95 2.03 -24.77
N LEU A 231 1.17 1.12 -25.38
CA LEU A 231 1.72 0.00 -26.17
C LEU A 231 2.01 0.43 -27.62
N ASN A 232 1.24 1.38 -28.16
CA ASN A 232 1.37 1.86 -29.53
C ASN A 232 2.37 3.01 -29.68
N LYS A 233 2.78 3.66 -28.57
CA LYS A 233 3.94 4.55 -28.58
C LYS A 233 5.19 3.67 -28.55
N SER A 234 5.75 3.38 -29.72
CA SER A 234 7.07 2.74 -29.85
C SER A 234 8.09 3.60 -29.10
N TYR A 235 8.49 3.18 -27.90
CA TYR A 235 9.70 3.69 -27.30
C TYR A 235 10.86 3.10 -28.09
N PRO A 236 11.80 3.90 -28.63
CA PRO A 236 12.98 3.35 -29.27
C PRO A 236 13.66 2.44 -28.25
N ASP A 237 13.88 1.19 -28.64
CA ASP A 237 14.64 0.27 -27.81
C ASP A 237 16.05 0.86 -27.68
N PRO A 238 16.54 1.13 -26.45
CA PRO A 238 17.89 1.67 -26.28
C PRO A 238 18.98 0.73 -26.82
N PHE A 239 18.63 -0.52 -27.17
CA PHE A 239 19.50 -1.49 -27.84
C PHE A 239 19.18 -1.71 -29.33
N SER A 240 18.18 -1.03 -29.91
CA SER A 240 17.90 -1.08 -31.35
C SER A 240 18.62 0.01 -32.13
N GLN A 241 19.83 0.41 -31.71
CA GLN A 241 20.77 0.95 -32.70
C GLN A 241 21.11 -0.20 -33.63
N THR A 242 20.28 -0.39 -34.65
CA THR A 242 20.67 -1.03 -35.88
C THR A 242 22.02 -0.46 -36.27
N LEU A 243 23.01 -1.34 -36.42
CA LEU A 243 24.23 -1.03 -37.15
C LEU A 243 23.82 -0.22 -38.39
N PRO A 244 24.52 0.88 -38.73
CA PRO A 244 24.22 1.63 -39.94
C PRO A 244 24.09 0.64 -41.10
N ASP A 245 22.99 0.75 -41.83
CA ASP A 245 22.72 -0.06 -43.02
C ASP A 245 24.01 -0.23 -43.82
N GLU A 246 24.31 -1.49 -44.16
CA GLU A 246 25.43 -1.86 -45.01
C GLU A 246 25.56 -0.85 -46.17
N MET A 247 26.71 -0.17 -46.24
CA MET A 247 27.05 0.63 -47.39
C MET A 247 26.87 -0.23 -48.65
N PRO A 248 26.10 0.23 -49.65
CA PRO A 248 26.02 -0.49 -50.91
C PRO A 248 27.42 -0.52 -51.54
N ILE A 249 28.00 -1.72 -51.63
CA ILE A 249 29.21 -1.97 -52.41
C ILE A 249 28.82 -1.87 -53.88
N LYS A 250 28.83 -0.66 -54.42
CA LYS A 250 28.95 -0.37 -55.84
C LYS A 250 29.53 1.03 -55.99
N GLU A 251 30.58 1.13 -56.81
CA GLU A 251 31.30 2.36 -57.21
C GLU A 251 32.52 2.75 -56.36
N ALA A 252 33.49 1.84 -56.26
CA ALA A 252 34.87 2.19 -55.90
C ALA A 252 35.90 1.49 -56.81
N TYR A 253 35.65 1.48 -58.13
CA TYR A 253 36.62 0.97 -59.11
C TYR A 253 36.68 1.72 -60.45
N ASP A 254 36.19 2.96 -60.53
CA ASP A 254 36.43 3.83 -61.70
C ASP A 254 36.51 5.31 -61.28
N ALA A 255 37.68 5.73 -60.77
CA ALA A 255 38.23 7.10 -60.84
C ALA A 255 39.64 7.15 -60.21
#